data_AF-A0A945YAQ9-F1
#
_entry.id   AF-A0A945YAQ9-F1
#
_cell.length_a   1.000
_cell.length_b   1.000
_cell.length_c   1.000
_cell.angle_alpha   90.00
_cell.angle_beta   90.00
_cell.angle_gamma   90.00
#
_symmetry.space_group_name_H-M   'P 1'
#
loop_
_entity.id
_entity.type
_entity.pdbx_description
1 polymer ?
#
loop_
_entity_poly.entity_id
_entity_poly.type
_entity_poly.pdbx_seq_one_letter_code
_entity_poly.pdbx_strand_id
1 'polypeptide(L)'
;TALAAARPGAMAALLQGFAEIGLEAGYRWGLFTATARLRRMAGRIGINLIELSEARQDRVPDPKNWGSYYDQQPMVCAVEGRSAQGHLNSGLLSICSPRKSVTAQ
;
A
#
# COMPACT_ATOMS: atom_id res chain seq x y z
N THR A 1 17.19 3.08 4.79
CA THR A 1 16.03 3.29 5.69
C THR A 1 14.79 3.40 4.83
N ALA A 2 13.72 2.64 5.09
CA ALA A 2 12.50 2.77 4.30
C ALA A 2 11.61 3.87 4.91
N LEU A 3 11.28 4.91 4.14
CA LEU A 3 10.52 6.10 4.56
C LEU A 3 9.03 5.82 4.87
N ALA A 4 8.61 4.56 4.86
CA ALA A 4 7.21 4.24 4.62
C ALA A 4 6.41 3.90 5.90
N ALA A 5 7.07 3.64 7.03
CA ALA A 5 6.38 3.46 8.32
C ALA A 5 7.33 3.58 9.51
N ALA A 6 6.98 4.45 10.46
CA ALA A 6 7.73 4.61 11.72
C ALA A 6 7.47 3.47 12.73
N ARG A 7 6.42 2.65 12.51
CA ARG A 7 6.02 1.57 13.41
C ARG A 7 5.51 0.35 12.61
N PRO A 8 5.67 -0.88 13.14
CA PRO A 8 5.03 -2.07 12.57
C PRO A 8 3.52 -1.84 12.38
N GLY A 9 2.98 -2.26 11.23
CA GLY A 9 1.54 -2.13 10.91
C GLY A 9 1.09 -0.77 10.36
N ALA A 10 1.82 0.32 10.60
CA ALA A 10 1.38 1.68 10.21
C ALA A 10 1.19 1.85 8.68
N MET A 11 2.11 1.30 7.89
CA MET A 11 2.00 1.30 6.41
C MET A 11 0.71 0.61 5.95
N ALA A 12 0.36 -0.48 6.60
CA ALA A 12 -0.72 -1.31 6.10
C ALA A 12 -2.10 -0.79 6.57
N ALA A 13 -2.17 -0.12 7.72
CA ALA A 13 -3.31 0.74 8.08
C ALA A 13 -3.47 1.91 7.08
N LEU A 14 -2.37 2.53 6.64
CA LEU A 14 -2.41 3.58 5.62
C LEU A 14 -2.96 3.05 4.28
N LEU A 15 -2.48 1.90 3.82
CA LEU A 15 -2.98 1.26 2.59
C LEU A 15 -4.46 0.87 2.70
N GLN A 16 -4.89 0.39 3.87
CA GLN A 16 -6.30 0.09 4.14
C GLN A 16 -7.16 1.35 4.04
N GLY A 17 -6.76 2.44 4.70
CA GLY A 17 -7.49 3.71 4.62
C GLY A 17 -7.57 4.26 3.19
N PHE A 18 -6.49 4.17 2.40
CA PHE A 18 -6.54 4.56 0.99
C PHE A 18 -7.47 3.68 0.16
N ALA A 19 -7.49 2.37 0.42
CA ALA A 19 -8.39 1.45 -0.27
C ALA A 19 -9.85 1.75 0.08
N GLU A 20 -10.17 2.01 1.35
CA GLU A 20 -11.51 2.37 1.81
C GLU A 20 -11.98 3.68 1.17
N ILE A 21 -11.20 4.75 1.30
CA ILE A 21 -11.52 6.06 0.71
C ILE A 21 -11.69 5.94 -0.82
N GLY A 22 -10.82 5.18 -1.48
CA GLY A 22 -10.88 4.97 -2.92
C GLY A 22 -12.17 4.25 -3.34
N LEU A 23 -12.53 3.18 -2.65
CA LEU A 23 -13.74 2.41 -2.93
C LEU A 23 -15.02 3.22 -2.63
N GLU A 24 -15.05 3.97 -1.54
CA GLU A 24 -16.15 4.89 -1.19
C GLU A 24 -16.34 5.97 -2.26
N ALA A 25 -15.24 6.47 -2.83
CA ALA A 25 -15.26 7.42 -3.95
C ALA A 25 -15.58 6.77 -5.31
N GLY A 26 -15.82 5.46 -5.37
CA GLY A 26 -16.16 4.73 -6.60
C GLY A 26 -14.96 4.31 -7.46
N TYR A 27 -13.72 4.48 -6.96
CA TYR A 27 -12.54 3.98 -7.66
C TYR A 27 -12.40 2.48 -7.50
N ARG A 28 -12.05 1.81 -8.60
CA ARG A 28 -11.82 0.37 -8.63
C ARG A 28 -10.35 -0.02 -8.46
N TRP A 29 -9.43 0.87 -8.82
CA TRP A 29 -8.00 0.56 -8.93
C TRP A 29 -7.16 1.51 -8.08
N GLY A 30 -6.22 0.95 -7.34
CA GLY A 30 -5.14 1.69 -6.69
C GLY A 30 -3.86 1.60 -7.51
N LEU A 31 -3.14 2.70 -7.68
CA LEU A 31 -1.83 2.75 -8.32
C LEU A 31 -0.77 3.24 -7.34
N PHE A 32 0.37 2.55 -7.32
CA PHE A 32 1.50 2.91 -6.47
C PHE A 32 2.80 2.28 -6.97
N THR A 33 3.93 2.73 -6.42
CA THR A 33 5.23 2.12 -6.68
C THR A 33 5.61 1.16 -5.55
N ALA A 34 5.99 -0.06 -5.91
CA ALA A 34 6.31 -1.13 -4.98
C ALA A 34 7.69 -1.73 -5.23
N THR A 35 8.55 -1.71 -4.20
CA THR A 35 9.85 -2.41 -4.24
C THR A 35 9.66 -3.92 -4.38
N ALA A 36 10.69 -4.63 -4.84
CA ALA A 36 10.65 -6.08 -4.98
C ALA A 36 10.29 -6.81 -3.66
N ARG A 37 10.74 -6.27 -2.52
CA ARG A 37 10.38 -6.80 -1.20
C ARG A 37 8.89 -6.65 -0.91
N LEU A 38 8.30 -5.48 -1.20
CA LEU A 38 6.88 -5.22 -0.97
C LEU A 38 6.01 -6.07 -1.89
N ARG A 39 6.38 -6.21 -3.18
CA ARG A 39 5.67 -7.07 -4.14
C ARG A 39 5.64 -8.54 -3.68
N ARG A 40 6.78 -9.07 -3.23
CA ARG A 40 6.85 -10.44 -2.66
C ARG A 40 5.98 -10.59 -1.40
N MET A 41 5.95 -9.58 -0.53
CA MET A 41 5.11 -9.59 0.66
C MET A 41 3.62 -9.61 0.28
N ALA A 42 3.20 -8.75 -0.66
CA ALA A 42 1.83 -8.70 -1.15
C ALA A 42 1.36 -10.06 -1.70
N GLY A 43 2.18 -10.71 -2.51
CA GLY A 43 1.88 -12.06 -3.02
C GLY A 43 1.72 -13.11 -1.92
N ARG A 44 2.51 -13.03 -0.84
CA ARG A 44 2.39 -13.97 0.30
C ARG A 44 1.11 -13.82 1.10
N ILE A 45 0.51 -12.63 1.12
CA ILE A 45 -0.74 -12.35 1.84
C ILE A 45 -1.97 -12.42 0.93
N GLY A 46 -1.81 -12.85 -0.33
CA GLY A 46 -2.90 -13.03 -1.29
C GLY A 46 -3.31 -11.77 -2.05
N ILE A 47 -2.57 -10.67 -1.92
CA ILE A 47 -2.82 -9.46 -2.71
C ILE A 47 -2.13 -9.59 -4.07
N ASN A 48 -2.93 -9.64 -5.13
CA ASN A 48 -2.43 -9.71 -6.50
C ASN A 48 -2.10 -8.31 -7.05
N LEU A 49 -0.81 -7.99 -7.16
CA LEU A 49 -0.35 -6.76 -7.78
C LEU A 49 -0.07 -6.98 -9.27
N ILE A 50 -0.64 -6.12 -10.10
CA ILE A 50 -0.36 -6.09 -11.54
C ILE A 50 0.83 -5.16 -11.76
N GLU A 51 1.97 -5.70 -12.19
CA GLU A 51 3.15 -4.91 -12.53
C GLU A 51 2.96 -4.25 -13.90
N LEU A 52 2.94 -2.92 -13.94
CA LEU A 52 2.66 -2.14 -15.16
C LEU A 52 3.94 -1.71 -15.86
N SER A 53 4.94 -1.26 -15.10
CA SER A 53 6.23 -0.82 -15.62
C SER A 53 7.26 -0.66 -14.51
N GLU A 54 8.54 -0.57 -14.85
CA GLU A 54 9.58 -0.18 -13.90
C GLU A 54 9.37 1.26 -13.41
N ALA A 55 9.48 1.49 -12.10
CA ALA A 55 9.49 2.83 -11.55
C ALA A 55 10.90 3.43 -11.74
N ARG A 56 11.08 4.14 -12.86
CA ARG A 56 12.37 4.70 -13.23
C ARG A 56 12.71 5.96 -12.45
N GLN A 57 13.95 6.04 -11.96
CA GLN A 57 14.46 7.19 -11.21
C GLN A 57 14.55 8.48 -12.05
N ASP A 58 14.68 8.36 -13.36
CA ASP A 58 14.74 9.50 -14.29
C ASP A 58 13.37 10.13 -14.59
N ARG A 59 12.30 9.63 -13.95
CA ARG A 59 10.92 10.15 -14.06
C ARG A 59 10.51 11.02 -12.88
N VAL A 60 11.38 11.27 -11.92
CA VAL A 60 11.12 12.14 -10.76
C VAL A 60 12.20 13.21 -10.63
N PRO A 61 11.88 14.41 -10.09
CA PRO A 61 12.89 15.36 -9.68
C PRO A 61 13.68 14.81 -8.48
N ASP A 62 14.99 15.09 -8.44
CA ASP A 62 15.90 14.76 -7.34
C ASP A 62 15.79 13.32 -6.81
N PRO A 63 16.02 12.28 -7.65
CA PRO A 63 15.89 10.88 -7.23
C PRO A 63 16.79 10.51 -6.05
N LYS A 64 17.89 11.24 -5.85
CA LYS A 64 18.80 11.08 -4.70
C LYS A 64 18.11 11.30 -3.34
N ASN A 65 17.05 12.13 -3.30
CA ASN A 65 16.28 12.38 -2.08
C ASN A 65 15.52 11.14 -1.59
N TRP A 66 15.32 10.15 -2.47
CA TRP A 66 14.69 8.87 -2.15
C TRP A 66 15.68 7.85 -1.58
N GLY A 67 16.96 8.20 -1.41
CA GLY A 67 18.01 7.30 -0.92
C GLY A 67 18.14 6.06 -1.80
N SER A 68 18.26 4.88 -1.18
CA SER A 68 18.37 3.60 -1.89
C SER A 68 17.02 3.01 -2.33
N TYR A 69 15.97 3.83 -2.46
CA TYR A 69 14.64 3.36 -2.88
C TYR A 69 14.67 2.73 -4.27
N TYR A 70 15.30 3.40 -5.24
CA TYR A 70 15.36 2.94 -6.63
C TYR A 70 16.28 1.74 -6.83
N ASP A 71 17.24 1.52 -5.93
CA ASP A 71 18.10 0.31 -5.92
C ASP A 71 17.28 -0.97 -5.60
N GLN A 72 16.09 -0.83 -5.01
CA GLN A 72 15.24 -1.94 -4.59
C GLN A 72 14.28 -2.44 -5.68
N GLN A 73 14.58 -2.13 -6.95
CA GLN A 73 13.83 -2.56 -8.14
C GLN A 73 12.32 -2.29 -8.00
N PRO A 74 11.92 -1.01 -7.79
CA PRO A 74 10.52 -0.66 -7.68
C PRO A 74 9.80 -0.77 -9.02
N MET A 75 8.57 -1.28 -8.99
CA MET A 75 7.65 -1.33 -10.13
C MET A 75 6.46 -0.41 -9.86
N VAL A 76 5.94 0.24 -10.89
CA VAL A 76 4.59 0.80 -10.89
C VAL A 76 3.60 -0.37 -10.94
N CYS A 77 2.73 -0.42 -9.94
CA CYS A 77 1.77 -1.50 -9.76
C CYS A 77 0.34 -0.95 -9.77
N ALA A 78 -0.59 -1.77 -10.28
CA ALA A 78 -2.02 -1.61 -10.03
C ALA A 78 -2.53 -2.73 -9.12
N VAL A 79 -3.53 -2.40 -8.31
CA VAL A 79 -4.26 -3.37 -7.49
C VAL A 79 -5.75 -3.10 -7.59
N GLU A 80 -6.54 -4.16 -7.70
CA GLU A 80 -8.00 -4.05 -7.68
C GLU A 80 -8.47 -3.93 -6.23
N GLY A 81 -9.20 -2.85 -5.92
CA GLY A 81 -9.51 -2.46 -4.54
C GLY A 81 -10.38 -3.49 -3.80
N ARG A 82 -11.40 -4.06 -4.45
CA ARG A 82 -12.31 -5.03 -3.83
C ARG A 82 -11.62 -6.35 -3.54
N SER A 83 -10.78 -6.80 -4.47
CA SER A 83 -9.96 -8.00 -4.33
C SER A 83 -8.96 -7.85 -3.19
N ALA A 84 -8.37 -6.66 -3.02
CA ALA A 84 -7.37 -6.44 -1.96
C ALA A 84 -7.98 -6.19 -0.57
N GLN A 85 -9.20 -5.62 -0.50
CA GLN A 85 -9.84 -5.23 0.77
C GLN A 85 -9.97 -6.40 1.75
N GLY A 86 -10.36 -7.59 1.28
CA GLY A 86 -10.47 -8.78 2.13
C GLY A 86 -9.14 -9.20 2.78
N HIS A 87 -8.04 -9.07 2.04
CA HIS A 87 -6.69 -9.45 2.51
C HIS A 87 -6.07 -8.41 3.44
N LEU A 88 -6.41 -7.14 3.27
CA LEU A 88 -6.03 -6.07 4.21
C LEU A 88 -6.79 -6.22 5.54
N ASN A 89 -8.01 -6.74 5.51
CA ASN A 89 -8.87 -6.93 6.69
C ASN A 89 -8.54 -8.21 7.49
N SER A 90 -7.98 -9.24 6.87
CA SER A 90 -7.66 -10.52 7.51
C SER A 90 -6.35 -10.48 8.30
N GLY A 91 -6.42 -10.03 9.55
CA GLY A 91 -5.65 -10.60 10.67
C GLY A 91 -4.18 -10.20 10.84
N LEU A 92 -3.49 -9.63 9.83
CA LEU A 92 -2.12 -9.13 10.02
C LEU A 92 -2.07 -7.66 10.50
N LEU A 93 -3.22 -6.97 10.57
CA LEU A 93 -3.37 -5.53 10.83
C LEU A 93 -4.37 -5.19 11.94
N SER A 94 -4.54 -6.06 12.94
CA SER A 94 -5.41 -5.82 14.10
C SER A 94 -4.92 -4.71 15.06
N ILE A 95 -4.14 -3.72 14.60
CA ILE A 95 -3.52 -2.71 15.48
C ILE A 95 -4.28 -1.38 15.50
N CYS A 96 -5.17 -1.11 14.54
CA CYS A 96 -6.00 0.11 14.56
C CYS A 96 -7.39 -0.16 13.99
N SER A 97 -8.27 -0.77 14.79
CA SER A 97 -9.70 -0.52 14.58
C SER A 97 -10.01 0.89 15.08
N PRO A 98 -10.66 1.77 14.29
CA PRO A 98 -11.23 2.98 14.85
C PRO A 98 -12.24 2.57 15.93
N ARG A 99 -12.06 3.12 17.13
CA ARG A 99 -12.99 2.92 18.25
C ARG A 99 -14.34 3.44 17.78
N LYS A 100 -15.35 2.57 17.64
CA LYS A 100 -16.74 2.99 17.40
C LYS A 100 -17.10 4.01 18.48
N SER A 101 -17.35 5.26 18.09
CA SER A 101 -17.90 6.26 18.98
C SER A 101 -19.28 5.76 19.40
N VAL A 102 -19.42 5.45 20.68
CA VAL A 102 -20.71 5.29 21.34
C VAL A 102 -21.44 6.62 21.21
N THR A 103 -22.45 6.68 20.34
CA THR A 103 -23.46 7.72 20.42
C THR A 103 -24.34 7.37 21.63
N ALA A 104 -24.17 8.13 22.72
CA ALA A 104 -25.09 8.11 23.84
C ALA A 104 -26.45 8.67 23.38
N GLN A 105 -27.51 8.11 23.97
CA GLN A 105 -28.92 8.49 23.82
C GLN A 105 -29.16 9.99 23.99
#